data_AF-A0A7S0PZE7-F1
#
_entry.id   AF-A0A7S0PZE7-F1
#
_cell.length_a   1.000
_cell.length_b   1.000
_cell.length_c   1.000
_cell.angle_alpha   90.00
_cell.angle_beta   90.00
_cell.angle_gamma   90.00
#
_symmetry.space_group_name_H-M   'P 1'
#
loop_
_entity.id
_entity.type
_entity.pdbx_description
1 polymer ?
#
loop_
_entity_poly.entity_id
_entity_poly.type
_entity_poly.pdbx_seq_one_letter_code
_entity_poly.pdbx_strand_id
1 'polypeptide(L)'
;FTSVPRSPARGLQPLASLSTAHRASGALAPDADDGEGRSPTAIILEPARDLCEQTHECVRAFSRYFDHPSLHAALFVGGVDASKQTRQLKDGVDIVSATPGRLWDLVSGSKLRLGGVQFLVLDEADRLLDTGNLETILKIHQKL
;
A
#
# COMPACT_ATOMS: atom_id res chain seq x y z
N PHE A 1 -9.24 33.31 -6.63
CA PHE A 1 -8.91 31.91 -6.32
C PHE A 1 -10.13 31.07 -6.65
N THR A 2 -10.21 30.64 -7.90
CA THR A 2 -11.35 29.91 -8.47
C THR A 2 -11.41 28.50 -7.88
N SER A 3 -12.62 28.04 -7.57
CA SER A 3 -12.88 26.74 -6.99
C SER A 3 -12.40 25.63 -7.93
N VAL A 4 -11.41 24.85 -7.48
CA VAL A 4 -11.08 23.56 -8.09
C VAL A 4 -12.33 22.66 -8.00
N PRO A 5 -12.79 22.04 -9.10
CA PRO A 5 -13.94 21.15 -9.05
C PRO A 5 -13.64 19.95 -8.15
N ARG A 6 -14.46 19.77 -7.10
CA ARG A 6 -14.35 18.71 -6.07
C ARG A 6 -14.93 17.36 -6.53
N SER A 7 -14.89 17.07 -7.81
CA SER A 7 -15.28 15.72 -8.27
C SER A 7 -14.04 14.83 -8.21
N PRO A 8 -14.08 13.71 -7.49
CA PRO A 8 -12.97 12.75 -7.49
C PRO A 8 -12.72 12.26 -8.92
N ALA A 9 -11.47 11.89 -9.21
CA ALA A 9 -11.14 11.29 -10.50
C ALA A 9 -12.05 10.07 -10.74
N ARG A 10 -12.48 9.89 -11.98
CA ARG A 10 -13.45 8.86 -12.38
C ARG A 10 -12.95 7.48 -11.91
N GLY A 11 -13.69 6.86 -10.99
CA GLY A 11 -13.34 5.56 -10.40
C GLY A 11 -12.76 5.62 -8.98
N LEU A 12 -12.49 6.79 -8.43
CA LEU A 12 -12.06 6.97 -7.04
C LEU A 12 -13.19 7.58 -6.20
N GLN A 13 -13.37 7.09 -4.97
CA GLN A 13 -14.33 7.64 -4.01
C GLN A 13 -13.59 8.37 -2.88
N PRO A 14 -13.97 9.61 -2.51
CA PRO A 14 -13.41 10.30 -1.37
C PRO A 14 -13.61 9.51 -0.09
N LEU A 15 -12.61 9.47 0.78
CA LEU A 15 -12.66 8.72 2.04
C LEU A 15 -13.89 9.10 2.90
N ALA A 16 -14.26 10.37 2.90
CA ALA A 16 -15.44 10.89 3.61
C ALA A 16 -16.79 10.36 3.07
N SER A 17 -16.81 9.79 1.87
CA SER A 17 -18.00 9.23 1.23
C SER A 17 -18.16 7.72 1.44
N LEU A 18 -17.18 7.06 2.07
CA LEU A 18 -17.28 5.64 2.41
C LEU A 18 -18.24 5.44 3.58
N SER A 19 -19.32 4.68 3.35
CA SER A 19 -20.28 4.29 4.38
C SER A 19 -19.62 3.41 5.45
N THR A 20 -20.07 3.54 6.71
CA THR A 20 -19.69 2.67 7.83
C THR A 20 -19.97 1.18 7.53
N ALA A 21 -20.88 0.88 6.60
CA ALA A 21 -21.13 -0.48 6.11
C ALA A 21 -19.94 -1.11 5.37
N HIS A 22 -19.04 -0.30 4.78
CA HIS A 22 -17.80 -0.80 4.19
C HIS A 22 -16.83 -1.37 5.25
N ARG A 23 -16.98 -0.95 6.52
CA ARG A 23 -16.21 -1.51 7.66
C ARG A 23 -16.63 -2.95 7.99
N ALA A 24 -17.91 -3.30 7.77
CA ALA A 24 -18.47 -4.58 8.16
C ALA A 24 -18.15 -5.71 7.16
N SER A 25 -17.83 -5.39 5.91
CA SER A 25 -17.26 -6.36 4.96
C SER A 25 -15.75 -6.58 5.17
N GLY A 26 -15.12 -5.75 6.01
CA GLY A 26 -13.75 -5.90 6.49
C GLY A 26 -13.63 -6.79 7.71
N ALA A 27 -14.60 -7.68 7.96
CA ALA A 27 -14.26 -8.92 8.63
C ALA A 27 -13.15 -9.53 7.78
N LEU A 28 -11.96 -9.62 8.36
CA LEU A 28 -10.77 -10.19 7.75
C LEU A 28 -11.14 -11.58 7.24
N ALA A 29 -11.59 -11.69 5.99
CA ALA A 29 -11.74 -12.97 5.36
C ALA A 29 -10.33 -13.53 5.37
N PRO A 30 -10.07 -14.66 6.07
CA PRO A 30 -8.78 -15.29 5.95
C PRO A 30 -8.64 -15.60 4.46
N ASP A 31 -7.69 -14.94 3.81
CA ASP A 31 -7.17 -15.41 2.52
C ASP A 31 -6.93 -16.91 2.72
N ALA A 32 -7.51 -17.73 1.83
CA ALA A 32 -7.40 -19.18 1.93
C ALA A 32 -5.93 -19.56 2.16
N ASP A 33 -5.70 -20.35 3.21
CA ASP A 33 -4.39 -20.77 3.70
C ASP A 33 -3.71 -21.70 2.67
N ASP A 34 -3.16 -21.08 1.62
CA ASP A 34 -2.30 -21.72 0.62
C ASP A 34 -0.80 -21.61 0.99
N GLY A 35 -0.48 -21.18 2.22
CA GLY A 35 0.91 -20.95 2.68
C GLY A 35 1.57 -19.67 2.12
N GLU A 36 0.81 -18.80 1.45
CA GLU A 36 1.23 -17.47 1.01
C GLU A 36 0.63 -16.41 1.94
N GLY A 37 1.44 -15.50 2.46
CA GLY A 37 1.02 -14.53 3.48
C GLY A 37 -0.08 -13.58 3.01
N ARG A 38 -0.85 -13.07 3.98
CA ARG A 38 -2.02 -12.19 3.77
C ARG A 38 -1.69 -10.96 2.92
N SER A 39 -2.64 -10.59 2.04
CA SER A 39 -2.55 -9.39 1.19
C SER A 39 -2.65 -8.08 2.01
N PRO A 40 -1.90 -7.02 1.65
CA PRO A 40 -1.95 -5.74 2.34
C PRO A 40 -3.31 -5.06 2.19
N THR A 41 -3.74 -4.38 3.24
CA THR A 41 -4.97 -3.57 3.25
C THR A 41 -4.72 -2.14 2.79
N ALA A 42 -3.51 -1.61 3.04
CA ALA A 42 -3.13 -0.27 2.64
C ALA A 42 -1.73 -0.23 1.99
N ILE A 43 -1.59 0.61 0.97
CA ILE A 43 -0.34 0.90 0.27
C ILE A 43 -0.13 2.41 0.24
N ILE A 44 1.04 2.85 0.66
CA ILE A 44 1.52 4.22 0.57
C ILE A 44 2.67 4.24 -0.44
N LEU A 45 2.45 4.90 -1.57
CA LEU A 45 3.46 5.11 -2.60
C LEU A 45 4.12 6.46 -2.43
N GLU A 46 5.45 6.49 -2.47
CA GLU A 46 6.22 7.72 -2.38
C GLU A 46 7.35 7.74 -3.41
N PRO A 47 7.80 8.94 -3.84
CA PRO A 47 8.69 9.06 -5.00
C PRO A 47 10.14 8.68 -4.68
N ALA A 48 10.53 8.69 -3.40
CA ALA A 48 11.91 8.51 -2.99
C ALA A 48 12.04 7.53 -1.82
N ARG A 49 13.22 6.92 -1.72
CA ARG A 49 13.52 5.88 -0.73
C ARG A 49 13.53 6.41 0.70
N ASP A 50 14.17 7.56 0.89
CA ASP A 50 14.32 8.23 2.17
C ASP A 50 12.97 8.70 2.73
N LEU A 51 12.06 9.13 1.85
CA LEU A 51 10.68 9.40 2.25
C LEU A 51 10.00 8.11 2.73
N CYS A 52 10.09 7.03 1.94
CA CYS A 52 9.43 5.76 2.29
C CYS A 52 9.90 5.21 3.63
N GLU A 53 11.20 5.35 3.91
CA GLU A 53 11.82 4.97 5.18
C GLU A 53 11.24 5.79 6.34
N GLN A 54 11.09 7.11 6.19
CA GLN A 54 10.49 7.99 7.20
C GLN A 54 9.03 7.63 7.49
N THR A 55 8.22 7.44 6.44
CA THR A 55 6.81 7.04 6.60
C THR A 55 6.70 5.66 7.25
N HIS A 56 7.52 4.70 6.83
CA HIS A 56 7.53 3.37 7.43
C HIS A 56 7.88 3.40 8.93
N GLU A 57 8.83 4.24 9.33
CA GLU A 57 9.15 4.43 10.75
C GLU A 57 7.99 5.02 11.55
N CYS A 58 7.27 5.99 10.97
CA CYS A 58 6.06 6.57 11.56
C CYS A 58 4.98 5.50 11.76
N VAL A 59 4.67 4.72 10.71
CA VAL A 59 3.71 3.61 10.78
C VAL A 59 4.13 2.60 11.83
N ARG A 60 5.40 2.16 11.85
CA ARG A 60 5.92 1.20 12.83
C ARG A 60 5.83 1.72 14.26
N ALA A 61 6.09 3.01 14.49
CA ALA A 61 5.95 3.63 15.79
C ALA A 61 4.49 3.61 16.25
N PHE A 62 3.56 3.86 15.33
CA PHE A 62 2.12 3.86 15.59
C PHE A 62 1.56 2.45 15.82
N SER A 63 2.05 1.44 15.09
CA SER A 63 1.62 0.03 15.25
C SER A 63 1.80 -0.50 16.67
N ARG A 64 2.71 0.05 17.47
CA ARG A 64 2.96 -0.36 18.86
C ARG A 64 1.78 -0.12 19.80
N TYR A 65 0.84 0.74 19.40
CA TYR A 65 -0.38 1.01 20.16
C TYR A 65 -1.53 0.04 19.81
N PHE A 66 -1.27 -0.96 18.96
CA PHE A 66 -2.25 -1.95 18.53
C PHE A 66 -1.80 -3.35 18.95
N ASP A 67 -2.37 -3.84 20.05
CA ASP A 67 -2.10 -5.19 20.54
C ASP A 67 -3.00 -6.24 19.85
N HIS A 68 -4.27 -5.88 19.60
CA HIS A 68 -5.24 -6.74 18.92
C HIS A 68 -6.18 -5.94 17.99
N PRO A 69 -6.11 -6.15 16.66
CA PRO A 69 -5.10 -6.93 15.94
C PRO A 69 -3.73 -6.24 15.92
N SER A 70 -2.65 -7.04 15.92
CA SER A 70 -1.29 -6.54 15.70
C SER A 70 -1.13 -6.06 14.25
N LEU A 71 -0.59 -4.86 14.05
CA LEU A 71 -0.38 -4.30 12.70
C LEU A 71 1.04 -4.58 12.19
N HIS A 72 1.14 -5.31 11.08
CA HIS A 72 2.39 -5.59 10.39
C HIS A 72 2.64 -4.58 9.27
N ALA A 73 3.73 -3.83 9.38
CA ALA A 73 4.16 -2.87 8.37
C ALA A 73 5.37 -3.41 7.60
N ALA A 74 5.40 -3.19 6.29
CA ALA A 74 6.55 -3.52 5.44
C ALA A 74 7.04 -2.31 4.65
N LEU A 75 8.33 -2.34 4.31
CA LEU A 75 9.02 -1.33 3.52
C LEU A 75 9.56 -1.96 2.23
N PHE A 76 9.07 -1.51 1.08
CA PHE A 76 9.50 -2.01 -0.23
C PHE A 76 10.17 -0.89 -1.03
N VAL A 77 11.48 -0.78 -0.85
CA VAL A 77 12.36 0.13 -1.60
C VAL A 77 13.57 -0.63 -2.17
N GLY A 78 14.27 -0.02 -3.12
CA GLY A 78 15.51 -0.57 -3.67
C GLY A 78 16.65 -0.59 -2.64
N GLY A 79 17.56 -1.57 -2.77
CA GLY A 79 18.73 -1.70 -1.88
C GLY A 79 18.43 -2.33 -0.51
N VAL A 80 17.28 -2.97 -0.33
CA VAL A 80 16.92 -3.76 0.86
C VAL A 80 17.19 -5.25 0.60
N ASP A 81 17.64 -5.97 1.63
CA ASP A 81 17.89 -7.41 1.58
C ASP A 81 16.64 -8.20 1.16
N ALA A 82 16.77 -9.00 0.09
CA ALA A 82 15.67 -9.77 -0.50
C ALA A 82 15.15 -10.89 0.42
N SER A 83 16.01 -11.46 1.26
CA SER A 83 15.63 -12.50 2.23
C SER A 83 14.76 -11.91 3.33
N LYS A 84 15.10 -10.70 3.81
CA LYS A 84 14.28 -9.95 4.78
C LYS A 84 12.88 -9.66 4.23
N GLN A 85 12.79 -9.20 2.98
CA GLN A 85 11.50 -8.92 2.33
C GLN A 85 10.67 -10.19 2.14
N THR A 86 11.30 -11.30 1.75
CA THR A 86 10.62 -12.59 1.58
C THR A 86 10.03 -13.08 2.90
N ARG A 87 10.75 -12.92 4.02
CA ARG A 87 10.23 -13.27 5.34
C ARG A 87 9.04 -12.40 5.74
N GLN A 88 9.12 -11.08 5.55
CA GLN A 88 8.01 -10.17 5.85
C GLN A 88 6.75 -10.51 5.06
N LEU A 89 6.90 -10.88 3.78
CA LEU A 89 5.78 -11.31 2.95
C LEU A 89 5.14 -12.61 3.45
N LYS A 90 5.93 -13.56 3.96
CA LYS A 90 5.41 -14.80 4.55
C LYS A 90 4.67 -14.57 5.86
N ASP A 91 5.17 -13.66 6.70
CA ASP A 91 4.55 -13.33 7.99
C ASP A 91 3.22 -12.57 7.81
N GLY A 92 2.93 -12.09 6.59
CA GLY A 92 1.76 -11.28 6.26
C GLY A 92 1.99 -9.79 6.52
N VAL A 93 1.41 -8.94 5.68
CA VAL A 93 1.58 -7.49 5.75
C VAL A 93 0.23 -6.80 5.72
N ASP A 94 0.01 -5.84 6.62
CA ASP A 94 -1.21 -5.01 6.67
C ASP A 94 -1.02 -3.70 5.90
N ILE A 95 0.13 -3.05 6.11
CA ILE A 95 0.45 -1.73 5.57
C ILE A 95 1.80 -1.78 4.85
N VAL A 96 1.84 -1.30 3.62
CA VAL A 96 3.04 -1.21 2.80
C VAL A 96 3.41 0.26 2.56
N SER A 97 4.65 0.63 2.85
CA SER A 97 5.28 1.86 2.34
C SER A 97 6.27 1.47 1.24
N ALA A 98 6.17 2.05 0.05
CA ALA A 98 6.94 1.59 -1.10
C ALA A 98 7.21 2.64 -2.17
N THR A 99 8.33 2.49 -2.87
CA THR A 99 8.53 3.19 -4.15
C THR A 99 7.84 2.43 -5.28
N PRO A 100 7.29 3.11 -6.31
CA PRO A 100 6.48 2.47 -7.36
C PRO A 100 7.20 1.31 -8.06
N GLY A 101 8.47 1.50 -8.44
CA GLY A 101 9.26 0.48 -9.13
C GLY A 101 9.41 -0.80 -8.30
N ARG A 102 9.78 -0.69 -7.03
CA ARG A 102 10.00 -1.86 -6.18
C ARG A 102 8.70 -2.60 -5.89
N LEU A 103 7.60 -1.88 -5.66
CA LEU A 103 6.29 -2.50 -5.47
C LEU A 103 5.89 -3.28 -6.72
N TRP A 104 6.04 -2.66 -7.90
CA TRP A 104 5.73 -3.32 -9.17
C TRP A 104 6.57 -4.58 -9.41
N ASP A 105 7.85 -4.58 -9.05
CA ASP A 105 8.69 -5.78 -9.16
C ASP A 105 8.16 -6.95 -8.31
N LEU A 106 7.62 -6.67 -7.13
CA LEU A 106 7.03 -7.70 -6.26
C LEU A 106 5.70 -8.22 -6.84
N VAL A 107 4.86 -7.32 -7.34
CA VAL A 107 3.54 -7.65 -7.89
C VAL A 107 3.66 -8.40 -9.21
N SER A 108 4.48 -7.89 -10.14
CA SER A 108 4.72 -8.54 -11.44
C SER A 108 5.46 -9.87 -11.30
N GLY A 109 6.32 -10.01 -10.28
CA GLY A 109 6.97 -11.27 -9.92
C GLY A 109 6.10 -12.24 -9.12
N SER A 110 4.80 -11.96 -8.93
CA SER A 110 3.86 -12.78 -8.15
C SER A 110 4.29 -13.05 -6.70
N LYS A 111 5.10 -12.16 -6.11
CA LYS A 111 5.55 -12.24 -4.71
C LYS A 111 4.62 -11.51 -3.75
N LEU A 112 3.79 -10.61 -4.27
CA LEU A 112 2.82 -9.83 -3.52
C LEU A 112 1.53 -9.73 -4.32
N ARG A 113 0.42 -10.14 -3.72
CA ARG A 113 -0.93 -9.97 -4.28
C ARG A 113 -1.55 -8.68 -3.72
N LEU A 114 -2.35 -7.99 -4.54
CA LEU A 114 -2.96 -6.71 -4.15
C LEU A 114 -4.49 -6.77 -3.99
N GLY A 115 -5.12 -7.93 -4.18
CA GLY A 115 -6.59 -8.04 -4.17
C GLY A 115 -7.26 -7.73 -2.83
N GLY A 116 -6.50 -7.63 -1.73
CA GLY A 116 -6.98 -7.21 -0.42
C GLY A 116 -6.82 -5.71 -0.12
N VAL A 117 -6.28 -4.93 -1.06
CA VAL A 117 -5.96 -3.51 -0.86
C VAL A 117 -7.24 -2.69 -0.94
N GLN A 118 -7.51 -1.92 0.12
CA GLN A 118 -8.62 -0.98 0.20
C GLN A 118 -8.17 0.47 0.05
N PHE A 119 -6.90 0.74 0.38
CA PHE A 119 -6.34 2.09 0.37
C PHE A 119 -5.06 2.12 -0.46
N LEU A 120 -5.10 2.90 -1.55
CA LEU A 120 -3.90 3.33 -2.27
C LEU A 120 -3.69 4.83 -2.01
N VAL A 121 -2.61 5.16 -1.32
CA VAL A 121 -2.20 6.53 -1.01
C VAL A 121 -1.02 6.89 -1.91
N LEU A 122 -1.11 8.04 -2.56
CA LEU A 122 -0.01 8.61 -3.36
C LEU A 122 0.51 9.84 -2.60
N ASP A 123 1.66 9.72 -1.95
CA ASP A 123 2.33 10.86 -1.32
C ASP A 123 3.23 11.57 -2.32
N GLU A 124 3.33 12.89 -2.22
CA GLU A 124 4.00 13.74 -3.21
C GLU A 124 3.64 13.37 -4.66
N ALA A 125 2.33 13.33 -4.94
CA ALA A 125 1.80 12.82 -6.21
C ALA A 125 2.34 13.55 -7.45
N ASP A 126 2.66 14.84 -7.33
CA ASP A 126 3.34 15.60 -8.38
C ASP A 126 4.73 15.02 -8.68
N ARG A 127 5.57 14.81 -7.66
CA ARG A 127 6.90 14.20 -7.83
C ARG A 127 6.85 12.77 -8.33
N LEU A 128 5.85 12.00 -7.90
CA LEU A 128 5.60 10.65 -8.44
C LEU A 128 5.38 10.69 -9.96
N LEU A 129 4.67 11.70 -10.46
CA LEU A 129 4.44 11.87 -11.90
C LEU A 129 5.68 12.41 -12.63
N ASP A 130 6.38 13.38 -12.05
CA ASP A 130 7.57 14.00 -12.63
C ASP A 130 8.75 13.03 -12.80
N THR A 131 8.84 12.04 -11.90
CA THR A 131 9.87 10.97 -11.95
C THR A 131 9.57 9.88 -12.99
N GLY A 132 8.48 10.01 -13.75
CA GLY A 132 8.11 9.06 -14.80
C GLY A 132 7.40 7.80 -14.29
N ASN A 133 6.91 7.80 -13.03
CA ASN A 133 6.28 6.61 -12.45
C ASN A 133 4.80 6.42 -12.84
N LEU A 134 4.20 7.31 -13.65
CA LEU A 134 2.78 7.24 -14.01
C LEU A 134 2.36 5.87 -14.55
N GLU A 135 3.08 5.33 -15.53
CA GLU A 135 2.75 4.02 -16.10
C GLU A 135 2.81 2.91 -15.06
N THR A 136 3.80 2.94 -14.17
CA THR A 136 3.97 1.96 -13.10
C THR A 136 2.83 2.04 -12.09
N ILE A 137 2.42 3.25 -11.70
CA ILE A 137 1.29 3.47 -10.79
C ILE A 137 -0.01 2.98 -11.42
N LEU A 138 -0.24 3.22 -12.71
CA LEU A 138 -1.41 2.71 -13.42
C LEU A 138 -1.42 1.18 -13.48
N LYS A 139 -0.26 0.54 -13.70
CA LYS A 139 -0.13 -0.93 -13.66
C LYS A 139 -0.43 -1.49 -12.27
N ILE A 140 0.03 -0.83 -11.21
CA ILE A 140 -0.30 -1.18 -9.82
C ILE A 140 -1.80 -1.04 -9.58
N HIS A 141 -2.41 0.07 -10.00
CA HIS A 141 -3.84 0.33 -9.85
C HIS A 141 -4.71 -0.74 -10.53
N GLN A 142 -4.29 -1.24 -11.70
CA GLN A 142 -4.98 -2.34 -12.40
C GLN A 142 -4.93 -3.69 -11.69
N LYS A 143 -4.05 -3.85 -10.68
CA LYS A 143 -3.90 -5.08 -9.90
C LYS A 143 -4.66 -5.04 -8.57
N LEU A 144 -5.20 -3.88 -8.21
CA LEU A 144 -6.08 -3.71 -7.05
C LEU A 144 -7.42 -4.39 -7.28
#